data_AF-A0A7V3PR84-F1
#
_entry.id   AF-A0A7V3PR84-F1
#
_cell.length_a   1.000
_cell.length_b   1.000
_cell.length_c   1.000
_cell.angle_alpha   90.00
_cell.angle_beta   90.00
_cell.angle_gamma   90.00
#
_symmetry.space_group_name_H-M   'P 1'
#
loop_
_entity.id
_entity.type
_entity.pdbx_description
1 polymer ?
#
loop_
_entity_poly.entity_id
_entity_poly.type
_entity_poly.pdbx_seq_one_letter_code
_entity_poly.pdbx_strand_id
1 'polypeptide(L)'
;ARRADMDVECVAIEDAMAGEEGVDGPERLKRFLYRQWRAGHLDYALLVGDAATFPVRWMVLDRKTEPAYNYAFYASDLYYADLARENGDFDDWNAQRQGFHAVYFGEVRGEHIKEPPINYDEISYVPEIAVGRWPVEAATELQAVVAKTLEWERRALAGAPRALVVHAAGWVDVRERLGMMADELAAAGWQVERQFYGGEKPAPTPETVKTAILGGLEMVLHAGHGNAESWDGCLGLEEREALTAAAPAIYFSVGCGTAHFAVEPPYDPYLDTAGILHRGTNNGEVFRAEPPPPAPLQPGRLNGTGLGKRLVQMPRAGAVAYIGCNTGAQPCAVSLMEGFAQSAAKGTGRLGDAWRQAIAYYWKAEKLAELVPTDDWYPPSIFFQGMKFMLFGDPALSMPKGSGQ
;
A
#
# COMPACT_ATOMS: atom_id res chain seq x y z
N ALA A 1 -11.73 -8.68 31.14
CA ALA A 1 -12.82 -8.22 30.26
C ALA A 1 -12.19 -7.74 28.95
N ARG A 2 -12.80 -7.99 27.78
CA ARG A 2 -12.37 -7.35 26.53
C ARG A 2 -12.58 -5.84 26.73
N ARG A 3 -11.51 -5.04 26.65
CA ARG A 3 -11.61 -3.58 26.70
C ARG A 3 -12.01 -3.15 25.29
N ALA A 4 -13.22 -2.63 25.12
CA ALA A 4 -13.64 -2.07 23.85
C ALA A 4 -13.19 -0.61 23.82
N ASP A 5 -11.99 -0.37 23.30
CA ASP A 5 -11.45 0.98 23.09
C ASP A 5 -11.95 1.59 21.75
N MET A 6 -12.78 0.85 21.01
CA MET A 6 -13.40 1.25 19.74
C MET A 6 -14.65 0.40 19.48
N ASP A 7 -15.68 0.99 18.87
CA ASP A 7 -16.82 0.26 18.34
C ASP A 7 -16.40 -0.47 17.05
N VAL A 8 -16.69 -1.77 16.98
CA VAL A 8 -16.27 -2.63 15.87
C VAL A 8 -17.46 -3.42 15.36
N GLU A 9 -17.71 -3.31 14.06
CA GLU A 9 -18.65 -4.14 13.33
C GLU A 9 -17.88 -5.10 12.41
N CYS A 10 -18.29 -6.37 12.39
CA CYS A 10 -17.76 -7.36 11.45
C CYS A 10 -18.88 -7.73 10.49
N VAL A 11 -18.65 -7.52 9.20
CA VAL A 11 -19.66 -7.70 8.14
C VAL A 11 -19.07 -8.64 7.09
N ALA A 12 -19.83 -9.66 6.68
CA ALA A 12 -19.45 -10.48 5.53
C ALA A 12 -19.53 -9.63 4.25
N ILE A 13 -18.58 -9.80 3.34
CA ILE A 13 -18.51 -8.92 2.17
C ILE A 13 -19.74 -9.07 1.27
N GLU A 14 -20.31 -10.26 1.17
CA GLU A 14 -21.53 -10.54 0.43
C GLU A 14 -22.70 -9.74 0.98
N ASP A 15 -22.82 -9.63 2.31
CA ASP A 15 -23.87 -8.86 2.98
C ASP A 15 -23.66 -7.35 2.80
N ALA A 16 -22.41 -6.89 2.90
CA ALA A 16 -22.06 -5.48 2.66
C ALA A 16 -22.43 -5.05 1.23
N MET A 17 -22.19 -5.91 0.24
CA MET A 17 -22.52 -5.62 -1.16
C MET A 17 -24.01 -5.81 -1.48
N ALA A 18 -24.69 -6.78 -0.86
CA ALA A 18 -26.07 -7.18 -1.20
C ALA A 18 -27.07 -6.02 -1.18
N GLY A 19 -26.90 -5.07 -0.26
CA GLY A 19 -27.80 -3.91 -0.09
C GLY A 19 -27.49 -2.71 -0.97
N GLU A 20 -26.41 -2.72 -1.74
CA GLU A 20 -25.93 -1.56 -2.50
C GLU A 20 -26.06 -1.80 -4.01
N GLU A 21 -26.51 -0.77 -4.75
CA GLU A 21 -26.42 -0.71 -6.20
C GLU A 21 -24.97 -0.38 -6.63
N GLY A 22 -24.57 -0.71 -7.85
CA GLY A 22 -23.23 -0.40 -8.37
C GLY A 22 -22.90 -1.24 -9.59
N VAL A 23 -21.92 -0.81 -10.39
CA VAL A 23 -21.59 -1.50 -11.65
C VAL A 23 -20.92 -2.86 -11.44
N ASP A 24 -20.26 -3.05 -10.30
CA ASP A 24 -19.58 -4.28 -9.90
C ASP A 24 -19.43 -4.42 -8.37
N GLY A 25 -18.79 -5.50 -7.92
CA GLY A 25 -18.55 -5.78 -6.50
C GLY A 25 -17.78 -4.68 -5.77
N PRO A 26 -16.61 -4.23 -6.25
CA PRO A 26 -15.86 -3.16 -5.61
C PRO A 26 -16.66 -1.86 -5.45
N GLU A 27 -17.43 -1.42 -6.46
CA GLU A 27 -18.25 -0.20 -6.32
C GLU A 27 -19.34 -0.38 -5.26
N ARG A 28 -20.03 -1.53 -5.24
CA ARG A 28 -21.05 -1.84 -4.22
C ARG A 28 -20.45 -1.83 -2.81
N LEU A 29 -19.26 -2.41 -2.64
CA LEU A 29 -18.55 -2.35 -1.37
C LEU A 29 -18.15 -0.92 -0.99
N LYS A 30 -17.62 -0.13 -1.93
CA LYS A 30 -17.26 1.26 -1.69
C LYS A 30 -18.48 2.11 -1.30
N ARG A 31 -19.65 1.87 -1.91
CA ARG A 31 -20.92 2.53 -1.55
C ARG A 31 -21.38 2.19 -0.14
N PHE A 32 -21.23 0.92 0.27
CA PHE A 32 -21.46 0.53 1.66
C PHE A 32 -20.57 1.35 2.61
N LEU A 33 -19.27 1.43 2.35
CA LEU A 33 -18.31 2.20 3.16
C LEU A 33 -18.67 3.69 3.18
N TYR A 34 -18.97 4.28 2.02
CA TYR A 34 -19.41 5.67 1.88
C TYR A 34 -20.67 5.95 2.73
N ARG A 35 -21.68 5.07 2.69
CA ARG A 35 -22.90 5.22 3.49
C ARG A 35 -22.60 5.21 4.99
N GLN A 36 -21.74 4.31 5.45
CA GLN A 36 -21.35 4.23 6.87
C GLN A 36 -20.57 5.47 7.31
N TRP A 37 -19.62 5.94 6.49
CA TRP A 37 -18.88 7.18 6.73
C TRP A 37 -19.80 8.40 6.77
N ARG A 38 -20.72 8.55 5.79
CA ARG A 38 -21.70 9.64 5.74
C ARG A 38 -22.66 9.65 6.94
N ALA A 39 -22.92 8.50 7.54
CA ALA A 39 -23.70 8.38 8.77
C ALA A 39 -22.89 8.74 10.04
N GLY A 40 -21.58 8.96 9.92
CA GLY A 40 -20.68 9.23 11.04
C GLY A 40 -20.27 7.98 11.82
N HIS A 41 -20.34 6.79 11.19
CA HIS A 41 -20.11 5.51 11.86
C HIS A 41 -18.77 4.85 11.49
N LEU A 42 -17.95 5.45 10.62
CA LEU A 42 -16.78 4.79 10.06
C LEU A 42 -15.59 5.73 9.92
N ASP A 43 -14.50 5.40 10.61
CA ASP A 43 -13.17 6.02 10.46
C ASP A 43 -12.13 5.06 9.87
N TYR A 44 -12.32 3.75 10.07
CA TYR A 44 -11.36 2.70 9.71
C TYR A 44 -12.08 1.52 9.06
N ALA A 45 -11.50 0.94 8.01
CA ALA A 45 -11.96 -0.32 7.44
C ALA A 45 -10.78 -1.30 7.27
N LEU A 46 -10.93 -2.51 7.80
CA LEU A 46 -9.98 -3.60 7.62
C LEU A 46 -10.53 -4.61 6.62
N LEU A 47 -9.90 -4.73 5.46
CA LEU A 47 -10.24 -5.69 4.42
C LEU A 47 -9.61 -7.05 4.78
N VAL A 48 -10.44 -8.08 4.99
CA VAL A 48 -9.95 -9.41 5.40
C VAL A 48 -10.08 -10.37 4.23
N GLY A 49 -8.94 -10.63 3.56
CA GLY A 49 -8.86 -11.52 2.42
C GLY A 49 -7.81 -11.07 1.40
N ASP A 50 -7.34 -12.03 0.62
CA ASP A 50 -6.43 -11.80 -0.49
C ASP A 50 -7.18 -11.47 -1.79
N ALA A 51 -6.48 -11.19 -2.89
CA ALA A 51 -7.09 -10.90 -4.20
C ALA A 51 -7.97 -12.05 -4.76
N ALA A 52 -7.84 -13.25 -4.19
CA ALA A 52 -8.69 -14.41 -4.51
C ALA A 52 -10.01 -14.46 -3.72
N THR A 53 -10.10 -13.79 -2.58
CA THR A 53 -11.24 -13.89 -1.66
C THR A 53 -11.89 -12.54 -1.35
N PHE A 54 -11.20 -11.44 -1.65
CA PHE A 54 -11.68 -10.09 -1.45
C PHE A 54 -11.47 -9.25 -2.72
N PRO A 55 -12.53 -8.63 -3.28
CA PRO A 55 -12.47 -7.86 -4.53
C PRO A 55 -11.41 -6.76 -4.51
N VAL A 56 -10.65 -6.70 -5.58
CA VAL A 56 -9.66 -5.66 -5.87
C VAL A 56 -10.27 -4.66 -6.84
N ARG A 57 -10.06 -3.36 -6.59
CA ARG A 57 -10.23 -2.35 -7.64
C ARG A 57 -8.91 -2.21 -8.40
N TRP A 58 -9.02 -2.27 -9.72
CA TRP A 58 -7.92 -2.07 -10.66
C TRP A 58 -7.97 -0.64 -11.20
N MET A 59 -6.97 0.17 -10.85
CA MET A 59 -6.74 1.46 -11.51
C MET A 59 -6.08 1.25 -12.88
N VAL A 60 -6.31 2.16 -13.81
CA VAL A 60 -5.81 2.05 -15.19
C VAL A 60 -4.76 3.11 -15.49
N LEU A 61 -3.64 2.67 -16.08
CA LEU A 61 -2.61 3.53 -16.60
C LEU A 61 -2.53 3.44 -18.10
N ASP A 62 -2.38 4.58 -18.77
CA ASP A 62 -1.75 4.57 -20.08
C ASP A 62 -0.26 4.27 -19.91
N ARG A 63 0.29 3.35 -20.70
CA ARG A 63 1.69 2.93 -20.63
C ARG A 63 2.27 2.87 -22.04
N LYS A 64 3.58 2.99 -22.21
CA LYS A 64 4.21 2.74 -23.53
C LYS A 64 4.54 1.26 -23.71
N THR A 65 3.51 0.43 -23.78
CA THR A 65 3.66 -1.00 -24.08
C THR A 65 2.72 -1.42 -25.19
N GLU A 66 3.21 -1.39 -26.43
CA GLU A 66 2.41 -1.66 -27.63
C GLU A 66 1.73 -3.05 -27.62
N PRO A 67 2.37 -4.16 -27.19
CA PRO A 67 1.68 -5.44 -27.05
C PRO A 67 0.50 -5.45 -26.08
N ALA A 68 0.49 -4.53 -25.11
CA ALA A 68 -0.58 -4.33 -24.12
C ALA A 68 -1.61 -3.29 -24.59
N TYR A 69 -1.55 -2.89 -25.86
CA TYR A 69 -2.33 -1.78 -26.40
C TYR A 69 -2.14 -0.47 -25.61
N ASN A 70 -0.94 -0.28 -25.06
CA ASN A 70 -0.58 0.90 -24.26
C ASN A 70 -1.43 1.12 -23.00
N TYR A 71 -2.00 0.05 -22.42
CA TYR A 71 -2.70 0.11 -21.13
C TYR A 71 -2.14 -0.88 -20.11
N ALA A 72 -2.26 -0.54 -18.83
CA ALA A 72 -1.95 -1.42 -17.72
C ALA A 72 -2.92 -1.24 -16.56
N PHE A 73 -3.10 -2.28 -15.76
CA PHE A 73 -3.98 -2.31 -14.61
C PHE A 73 -3.19 -2.57 -13.33
N TYR A 74 -3.47 -1.82 -12.28
CA TYR A 74 -2.82 -1.97 -10.99
C TYR A 74 -3.83 -2.04 -9.86
N ALA A 75 -3.63 -2.97 -8.93
CA ALA A 75 -4.46 -3.05 -7.73
C ALA A 75 -4.34 -1.75 -6.93
N SER A 76 -5.46 -1.27 -6.36
CA SER A 76 -5.47 -0.12 -5.47
C SER A 76 -6.51 -0.25 -4.36
N ASP A 77 -6.04 -0.43 -3.13
CA ASP A 77 -6.92 -0.36 -1.94
C ASP A 77 -7.26 1.10 -1.56
N LEU A 78 -6.55 2.10 -2.10
CA LEU A 78 -6.90 3.51 -1.94
C LEU A 78 -8.31 3.80 -2.45
N TYR A 79 -8.81 3.03 -3.43
CA TYR A 79 -10.19 3.10 -3.90
C TYR A 79 -11.21 2.97 -2.79
N TYR A 80 -10.98 2.09 -1.80
CA TYR A 80 -11.91 1.87 -0.69
C TYR A 80 -11.78 2.94 0.41
N ALA A 81 -10.74 3.77 0.36
CA ALA A 81 -10.48 4.82 1.34
C ALA A 81 -10.93 6.21 0.86
N ASP A 82 -10.81 6.48 -0.44
CA ASP A 82 -11.20 7.72 -1.13
C ASP A 82 -12.66 7.64 -1.54
N LEU A 83 -13.57 7.93 -0.61
CA LEU A 83 -15.01 7.65 -0.71
C LEU A 83 -15.79 8.77 -1.40
N ALA A 84 -15.33 10.02 -1.28
CA ALA A 84 -16.09 11.19 -1.68
C ALA A 84 -15.28 12.21 -2.46
N ARG A 85 -15.99 12.97 -3.30
CA ARG A 85 -15.47 14.19 -3.92
C ARG A 85 -15.44 15.32 -2.89
N GLU A 86 -14.78 16.43 -3.23
CA GLU A 86 -14.68 17.60 -2.34
C GLU A 86 -16.06 18.16 -1.90
N ASN A 87 -17.07 18.06 -2.77
CA ASN A 87 -18.44 18.47 -2.43
C ASN A 87 -19.19 17.45 -1.54
N GLY A 88 -18.56 16.33 -1.21
CA GLY A 88 -19.09 15.25 -0.38
C GLY A 88 -19.94 14.22 -1.12
N ASP A 89 -20.10 14.33 -2.45
CA ASP A 89 -20.76 13.32 -3.27
C ASP A 89 -19.88 12.07 -3.41
N PHE A 90 -20.49 10.92 -3.70
CA PHE A 90 -19.77 9.66 -3.92
C PHE A 90 -18.77 9.77 -5.08
N ASP A 91 -17.52 9.38 -4.84
CA ASP A 91 -16.51 9.25 -5.89
C ASP A 91 -16.40 7.78 -6.31
N ASP A 92 -16.84 7.44 -7.52
CA ASP A 92 -16.76 6.08 -8.03
C ASP A 92 -15.47 5.78 -8.82
N TRP A 93 -14.57 6.76 -8.93
CA TRP A 93 -13.39 6.73 -9.79
C TRP A 93 -13.69 6.43 -11.26
N ASN A 94 -14.84 6.88 -11.79
CA ASN A 94 -15.13 6.78 -13.22
C ASN A 94 -15.87 8.05 -13.72
N ALA A 95 -15.12 9.05 -14.16
CA ALA A 95 -15.70 10.21 -14.84
C ALA A 95 -16.00 9.91 -16.32
N GLN A 96 -15.33 8.91 -16.90
CA GLN A 96 -15.28 8.67 -18.35
C GLN A 96 -16.09 7.43 -18.74
N ARG A 97 -17.34 7.64 -19.17
CA ARG A 97 -18.31 6.53 -19.35
C ARG A 97 -18.62 6.15 -20.79
N GLN A 98 -17.76 6.52 -21.74
CA GLN A 98 -17.97 6.22 -23.15
C GLN A 98 -17.04 5.11 -23.64
N GLY A 99 -17.58 4.18 -24.42
CA GLY A 99 -16.79 3.09 -24.98
C GLY A 99 -16.18 2.20 -23.90
N PHE A 100 -14.90 1.83 -24.07
CA PHE A 100 -14.20 0.96 -23.11
C PHE A 100 -13.91 1.66 -21.76
N HIS A 101 -13.89 2.99 -21.72
CA HIS A 101 -13.68 3.76 -20.48
C HIS A 101 -14.79 3.50 -19.44
N ALA A 102 -15.99 3.10 -19.88
CA ALA A 102 -17.12 2.79 -18.99
C ALA A 102 -16.86 1.66 -17.98
N VAL A 103 -15.79 0.88 -18.16
CA VAL A 103 -15.38 -0.23 -17.28
C VAL A 103 -13.92 -0.12 -16.84
N TYR A 104 -13.29 1.01 -17.09
CA TYR A 104 -11.97 1.39 -16.58
C TYR A 104 -12.19 2.39 -15.44
N PHE A 105 -11.34 2.32 -14.42
CA PHE A 105 -11.53 3.11 -13.21
C PHE A 105 -10.19 3.71 -12.79
N GLY A 106 -10.22 4.91 -12.22
CA GLY A 106 -9.02 5.62 -11.78
C GLY A 106 -8.02 5.79 -12.91
N GLU A 107 -8.49 6.09 -14.12
CA GLU A 107 -7.66 6.31 -15.30
C GLU A 107 -6.69 7.46 -15.09
N VAL A 108 -5.40 7.14 -15.27
CA VAL A 108 -4.32 8.12 -15.28
C VAL A 108 -3.67 8.11 -16.66
N ARG A 109 -3.53 9.31 -17.23
CA ARG A 109 -2.91 9.55 -18.53
C ARG A 109 -1.60 10.30 -18.37
N GLY A 110 -0.79 10.32 -19.42
CA GLY A 110 0.39 11.18 -19.51
C GLY A 110 1.65 10.43 -19.89
N GLU A 111 1.65 9.09 -19.88
CA GLU A 111 2.83 8.34 -20.33
C GLU A 111 2.83 8.24 -21.85
N HIS A 112 1.77 7.67 -22.43
CA HIS A 112 1.58 7.51 -23.88
C HIS A 112 0.76 8.65 -24.49
N ILE A 113 -0.41 8.92 -23.92
CA ILE A 113 -1.36 9.99 -24.27
C ILE A 113 -0.86 11.27 -23.59
N LYS A 114 -0.57 12.32 -24.38
CA LYS A 114 0.05 13.56 -23.88
C LYS A 114 -0.95 14.71 -23.72
N GLU A 115 -2.20 14.49 -24.09
CA GLU A 115 -3.30 15.40 -23.87
C GLU A 115 -3.67 15.43 -22.37
N PRO A 116 -3.76 16.62 -21.74
CA PRO A 116 -4.25 16.73 -20.37
C PRO A 116 -5.73 16.33 -20.27
N PRO A 117 -6.22 15.98 -19.05
CA PRO A 117 -5.49 15.95 -17.79
C PRO A 117 -4.76 14.62 -17.51
N ILE A 118 -3.81 14.62 -16.56
CA ILE A 118 -3.24 13.37 -16.00
C ILE A 118 -4.31 12.59 -15.24
N ASN A 119 -5.09 13.26 -14.38
CA ASN A 119 -6.22 12.69 -13.66
C ASN A 119 -7.44 12.60 -14.58
N TYR A 120 -7.54 11.57 -15.41
CA TYR A 120 -8.55 11.49 -16.47
C TYR A 120 -9.95 11.14 -15.94
N ASP A 121 -10.01 10.37 -14.85
CA ASP A 121 -11.25 10.05 -14.14
C ASP A 121 -11.65 11.06 -13.05
N GLU A 122 -10.92 12.17 -12.94
CA GLU A 122 -11.21 13.25 -11.99
C GLU A 122 -11.37 12.74 -10.55
N ILE A 123 -10.52 11.80 -10.13
CA ILE A 123 -10.56 11.21 -8.78
C ILE A 123 -10.16 12.25 -7.72
N SER A 124 -10.78 12.17 -6.54
CA SER A 124 -10.46 13.01 -5.38
C SER A 124 -9.04 12.75 -4.86
N TYR A 125 -8.65 11.47 -4.74
CA TYR A 125 -7.37 10.99 -4.20
C TYR A 125 -7.19 11.21 -2.69
N VAL A 126 -8.11 11.91 -2.01
CA VAL A 126 -7.97 12.27 -0.60
C VAL A 126 -8.81 11.32 0.25
N PRO A 127 -8.21 10.33 0.94
CA PRO A 127 -8.97 9.34 1.69
C PRO A 127 -9.75 9.93 2.88
N GLU A 128 -11.06 9.67 2.92
CA GLU A 128 -11.93 10.00 4.06
C GLU A 128 -11.65 9.10 5.27
N ILE A 129 -11.51 7.80 5.02
CA ILE A 129 -11.28 6.77 6.04
C ILE A 129 -9.90 6.14 5.87
N ALA A 130 -9.40 5.49 6.92
CA ALA A 130 -8.19 4.69 6.81
C ALA A 130 -8.52 3.24 6.45
N VAL A 131 -7.92 2.75 5.37
CA VAL A 131 -8.06 1.35 4.93
C VAL A 131 -6.76 0.59 5.11
N GLY A 132 -6.86 -0.61 5.68
CA GLY A 132 -5.79 -1.60 5.68
C GLY A 132 -6.31 -2.97 5.28
N ARG A 133 -5.42 -3.90 4.93
CA ARG A 133 -5.77 -5.24 4.48
C ARG A 133 -5.01 -6.31 5.26
N TRP A 134 -5.68 -7.41 5.59
CA TRP A 134 -5.02 -8.68 5.90
C TRP A 134 -5.12 -9.60 4.69
N PRO A 135 -4.05 -9.70 3.87
CA PRO A 135 -4.05 -10.52 2.67
C PRO A 135 -3.89 -11.99 3.05
N VAL A 136 -5.00 -12.67 3.32
CA VAL A 136 -5.05 -14.07 3.77
C VAL A 136 -6.00 -14.89 2.89
N GLU A 137 -5.63 -16.13 2.62
CA GLU A 137 -6.44 -17.10 1.86
C GLU A 137 -7.00 -18.20 2.77
N ALA A 138 -6.34 -18.49 3.89
CA ALA A 138 -6.73 -19.55 4.82
C ALA A 138 -7.07 -19.04 6.22
N ALA A 139 -8.00 -19.73 6.89
CA ALA A 139 -8.38 -19.42 8.27
C ALA A 139 -7.19 -19.51 9.26
N THR A 140 -6.21 -20.38 9.00
CA THR A 140 -4.99 -20.49 9.82
C THR A 140 -4.09 -19.26 9.69
N GLU A 141 -3.99 -18.67 8.50
CA GLU A 141 -3.26 -17.42 8.30
C GLU A 141 -3.97 -16.27 9.01
N LEU A 142 -5.30 -16.18 8.88
CA LEU A 142 -6.10 -15.19 9.61
C LEU A 142 -5.91 -15.31 11.13
N GLN A 143 -5.95 -16.52 11.68
CA GLN A 143 -5.70 -16.76 13.10
C GLN A 143 -4.30 -16.29 13.52
N ALA A 144 -3.28 -16.53 12.70
CA ALA A 144 -1.91 -16.10 12.97
C ALA A 144 -1.78 -14.58 12.98
N VAL A 145 -2.37 -13.89 12.00
CA VAL A 145 -2.37 -12.42 11.92
C VAL A 145 -3.12 -11.82 13.10
N VAL A 146 -4.34 -12.29 13.41
CA VAL A 146 -5.13 -11.83 14.56
C VAL A 146 -4.37 -12.02 15.87
N ALA A 147 -3.77 -13.19 16.10
CA ALA A 147 -3.01 -13.45 17.30
C ALA A 147 -1.83 -12.48 17.45
N LYS A 148 -1.09 -12.23 16.36
CA LYS A 148 0.03 -11.29 16.32
C LYS A 148 -0.42 -9.85 16.60
N THR A 149 -1.49 -9.38 15.97
CA THR A 149 -2.05 -8.04 16.22
C THR A 149 -2.49 -7.88 17.67
N LEU A 150 -3.18 -8.87 18.23
CA LEU A 150 -3.60 -8.83 19.63
C LEU A 150 -2.42 -8.88 20.62
N GLU A 151 -1.34 -9.57 20.28
CA GLU A 151 -0.10 -9.55 21.07
C GLU A 151 0.59 -8.19 21.03
N TRP A 152 0.62 -7.55 19.85
CA TRP A 152 1.10 -6.18 19.69
C TRP A 152 0.31 -5.19 20.55
N GLU A 153 -1.03 -5.19 20.47
CA GLU A 153 -1.89 -4.26 21.24
C GLU A 153 -1.78 -4.44 22.76
N ARG A 154 -1.42 -5.64 23.22
CA ARG A 154 -1.21 -5.91 24.65
C ARG A 154 0.20 -5.59 25.12
N ARG A 155 1.14 -5.30 24.22
CA ARG A 155 2.55 -5.07 24.56
C ARG A 155 2.70 -3.71 25.25
N ALA A 156 3.23 -3.72 26.46
CA ALA A 156 3.77 -2.52 27.07
C ALA A 156 5.20 -2.29 26.57
N LEU A 157 5.48 -1.09 26.07
CA LEU A 157 6.85 -0.69 25.75
C LEU A 157 7.63 -0.48 27.05
N ALA A 158 8.79 -1.12 27.18
CA ALA A 158 9.64 -1.01 28.36
C ALA A 158 10.50 0.27 28.37
N GLY A 159 10.49 1.04 27.28
CA GLY A 159 11.29 2.25 27.09
C GLY A 159 10.86 3.03 25.84
N ALA A 160 11.73 3.92 25.37
CA ALA A 160 11.51 4.67 24.14
C ALA A 160 11.36 3.72 22.93
N PRO A 161 10.42 3.99 22.00
CA PRO A 161 10.26 3.19 20.80
C PRO A 161 11.50 3.32 19.91
N ARG A 162 11.85 2.23 19.22
CA ARG A 162 13.05 2.09 18.40
C ARG A 162 12.67 2.01 16.92
N ALA A 163 13.38 2.78 16.11
CA ALA A 163 13.23 2.77 14.67
C ALA A 163 14.55 2.46 13.97
N LEU A 164 14.49 1.71 12.87
CA LEU A 164 15.57 1.57 11.92
C LEU A 164 15.23 2.34 10.65
N VAL A 165 16.13 3.21 10.19
CA VAL A 165 16.05 3.86 8.87
C VAL A 165 17.20 3.34 8.01
N VAL A 166 16.88 2.68 6.91
CA VAL A 166 17.85 1.94 6.09
C VAL A 166 17.79 2.34 4.62
N HIS A 167 18.97 2.55 4.04
CA HIS A 167 19.12 2.89 2.62
C HIS A 167 20.46 2.39 2.07
N ALA A 168 20.40 1.30 1.30
CA ALA A 168 21.55 0.71 0.62
C ALA A 168 21.95 1.50 -0.64
N ALA A 169 23.19 1.25 -1.12
CA ALA A 169 23.70 1.86 -2.34
C ALA A 169 22.98 1.33 -3.60
N GLY A 170 23.13 2.05 -4.72
CA GLY A 170 22.65 1.60 -6.03
C GLY A 170 21.26 2.13 -6.42
N TRP A 171 20.61 2.88 -5.54
CA TRP A 171 19.37 3.61 -5.82
C TRP A 171 19.63 5.13 -5.83
N VAL A 172 18.61 5.94 -6.16
CA VAL A 172 18.73 7.41 -6.07
C VAL A 172 19.07 7.82 -4.64
N ASP A 173 20.00 8.76 -4.48
CA ASP A 173 20.45 9.20 -3.17
C ASP A 173 19.34 10.00 -2.47
N VAL A 174 18.79 9.42 -1.41
CA VAL A 174 17.79 10.08 -0.55
C VAL A 174 18.25 10.15 0.91
N ARG A 175 19.56 10.02 1.16
CA ARG A 175 20.13 10.00 2.52
C ARG A 175 19.80 11.26 3.32
N GLU A 176 19.80 12.43 2.67
CA GLU A 176 19.43 13.69 3.33
C GLU A 176 17.99 13.66 3.84
N ARG A 177 17.04 13.28 2.97
CA ARG A 177 15.61 13.18 3.31
C ARG A 177 15.36 12.17 4.43
N LEU A 178 15.96 10.98 4.33
CA LEU A 178 15.88 9.96 5.37
C LEU A 178 16.54 10.38 6.68
N GLY A 179 17.63 11.15 6.60
CA GLY A 179 18.29 11.77 7.74
C GLY A 179 17.35 12.72 8.49
N MET A 180 16.66 13.59 7.77
CA MET A 180 15.66 14.50 8.34
C MET A 180 14.51 13.76 9.03
N MET A 181 13.99 12.69 8.42
CA MET A 181 12.97 11.85 9.07
C MET A 181 13.48 11.20 10.36
N ALA A 182 14.73 10.70 10.33
CA ALA A 182 15.36 10.13 11.51
C ALA A 182 15.60 11.17 12.62
N ASP A 183 15.96 12.41 12.25
CA ASP A 183 16.12 13.52 13.19
C ASP A 183 14.78 13.92 13.83
N GLU A 184 13.70 13.96 13.04
CA GLU A 184 12.36 14.29 13.52
C GLU A 184 11.82 13.22 14.49
N LEU A 185 11.98 11.94 14.17
CA LEU A 185 11.65 10.83 15.07
C LEU A 185 12.48 10.91 16.36
N ALA A 186 13.78 11.16 16.27
CA ALA A 186 14.65 11.31 17.43
C ALA A 186 14.22 12.49 18.32
N ALA A 187 13.87 13.63 17.72
CA ALA A 187 13.35 14.79 18.44
C ALA A 187 12.02 14.49 19.15
N ALA A 188 11.20 13.59 18.61
CA ALA A 188 9.98 13.08 19.24
C ALA A 188 10.23 12.05 20.35
N GLY A 189 11.49 11.67 20.62
CA GLY A 189 11.85 10.72 21.68
C GLY A 189 11.91 9.27 21.22
N TRP A 190 12.08 9.01 19.91
CA TRP A 190 12.43 7.69 19.40
C TRP A 190 13.94 7.43 19.49
N GLN A 191 14.32 6.17 19.71
CA GLN A 191 15.69 5.70 19.51
C GLN A 191 15.86 5.28 18.06
N VAL A 192 16.59 6.07 17.27
CA VAL A 192 16.69 5.85 15.82
C VAL A 192 18.07 5.35 15.43
N GLU A 193 18.13 4.17 14.82
CA GLU A 193 19.32 3.65 14.17
C GLU A 193 19.29 4.01 12.68
N ARG A 194 20.40 4.56 12.16
CA ARG A 194 20.58 4.87 10.74
C ARG A 194 21.57 3.90 10.11
N GLN A 195 21.15 3.25 9.03
CA GLN A 195 22.02 2.41 8.21
C GLN A 195 22.03 2.93 6.77
N PHE A 196 22.90 3.90 6.49
CA PHE A 196 23.01 4.54 5.16
C PHE A 196 24.32 4.17 4.48
N TYR A 197 24.26 3.89 3.18
CA TYR A 197 25.46 3.62 2.41
C TYR A 197 26.42 4.82 2.43
N GLY A 198 27.72 4.55 2.56
CA GLY A 198 28.76 5.58 2.67
C GLY A 198 28.64 6.48 3.91
N GLY A 199 27.73 6.18 4.85
CA GLY A 199 27.58 6.89 6.11
C GLY A 199 28.39 6.26 7.25
N GLU A 200 28.08 6.67 8.47
CA GLU A 200 28.61 6.06 9.69
C GLU A 200 28.19 4.60 9.82
N LYS A 201 28.97 3.82 10.59
CA LYS A 201 28.65 2.41 10.85
C LYS A 201 27.51 2.30 11.88
N PRO A 202 26.64 1.28 11.80
CA PRO A 202 26.69 0.17 10.85
C PRO A 202 26.25 0.57 9.42
N ALA A 203 26.99 0.08 8.43
CA ALA A 203 26.61 0.25 7.03
C ALA A 203 25.48 -0.75 6.69
N PRO A 204 24.56 -0.41 5.77
CA PRO A 204 23.46 -1.31 5.42
C PRO A 204 23.98 -2.55 4.70
N THR A 205 23.88 -3.70 5.36
CA THR A 205 24.10 -5.03 4.79
C THR A 205 23.01 -5.98 5.26
N PRO A 206 22.84 -7.15 4.63
CA PRO A 206 21.86 -8.14 5.09
C PRO A 206 22.05 -8.52 6.57
N GLU A 207 23.31 -8.67 7.01
CA GLU A 207 23.62 -9.01 8.40
C GLU A 207 23.29 -7.89 9.39
N THR A 208 23.62 -6.64 9.08
CA THR A 208 23.38 -5.51 10.01
C THR A 208 21.90 -5.19 10.12
N VAL A 209 21.16 -5.26 9.02
CA VAL A 209 19.72 -5.02 8.99
C VAL A 209 18.99 -6.12 9.74
N LYS A 210 19.30 -7.39 9.46
CA LYS A 210 18.77 -8.54 10.21
C LYS A 210 19.07 -8.41 11.70
N THR A 211 20.31 -8.09 12.07
CA THR A 211 20.71 -7.95 13.48
C THR A 211 19.91 -6.85 14.19
N ALA A 212 19.73 -5.69 13.55
CA ALA A 212 18.92 -4.60 14.10
C ALA A 212 17.46 -5.04 14.34
N ILE A 213 16.85 -5.73 13.37
CA ILE A 213 15.47 -6.24 13.49
C ILE A 213 15.36 -7.29 14.60
N LEU A 214 16.29 -8.26 14.67
CA LEU A 214 16.35 -9.27 15.73
C LEU A 214 16.56 -8.65 17.12
N GLY A 215 17.21 -7.49 17.18
CA GLY A 215 17.39 -6.71 18.41
C GLY A 215 16.10 -6.10 18.96
N GLY A 216 14.98 -6.18 18.24
CA GLY A 216 13.67 -5.66 18.63
C GLY A 216 13.49 -4.20 18.21
N LEU A 217 12.56 -3.97 17.30
CA LEU A 217 12.20 -2.65 16.79
C LEU A 217 10.68 -2.46 16.84
N GLU A 218 10.28 -1.20 16.88
CA GLU A 218 8.89 -0.79 16.72
C GLU A 218 8.59 -0.43 15.26
N MET A 219 9.58 0.12 14.55
CA MET A 219 9.42 0.59 13.17
C MET A 219 10.66 0.37 12.31
N VAL A 220 10.47 0.01 11.05
CA VAL A 220 11.52 -0.11 10.03
C VAL A 220 11.13 0.68 8.79
N LEU A 221 11.96 1.66 8.42
CA LEU A 221 11.80 2.50 7.23
C LEU A 221 12.90 2.15 6.23
N HIS A 222 12.52 1.62 5.08
CA HIS A 222 13.42 1.22 4.00
C HIS A 222 13.16 2.05 2.74
N ALA A 223 14.20 2.66 2.16
CA ALA A 223 14.15 3.19 0.80
C ALA A 223 15.27 2.61 -0.04
N GLY A 224 14.94 2.10 -1.22
CA GLY A 224 15.92 1.49 -2.11
C GLY A 224 15.28 0.59 -3.16
N HIS A 225 16.10 -0.24 -3.78
CA HIS A 225 15.59 -1.31 -4.65
C HIS A 225 14.87 -2.38 -3.84
N GLY A 226 13.86 -2.97 -4.46
CA GLY A 226 13.11 -4.08 -3.88
C GLY A 226 12.47 -4.92 -4.97
N ASN A 227 12.03 -6.10 -4.57
CA ASN A 227 11.20 -6.97 -5.40
C ASN A 227 10.26 -7.78 -4.48
N ALA A 228 9.56 -8.76 -5.07
CA ALA A 228 8.63 -9.62 -4.34
C ALA A 228 9.27 -10.44 -3.21
N GLU A 229 10.59 -10.60 -3.19
CA GLU A 229 11.31 -11.45 -2.23
C GLU A 229 12.30 -10.68 -1.34
N SER A 230 12.73 -9.47 -1.72
CA SER A 230 13.82 -8.79 -1.03
C SER A 230 13.75 -7.26 -0.99
N TRP A 231 14.54 -6.72 -0.07
CA TRP A 231 15.15 -5.39 -0.15
C TRP A 231 16.61 -5.57 -0.57
N ASP A 232 16.99 -5.07 -1.74
CA ASP A 232 18.30 -5.40 -2.30
C ASP A 232 19.43 -4.86 -1.43
N GLY A 233 20.38 -5.74 -1.08
CA GLY A 233 21.48 -5.43 -0.18
C GLY A 233 21.11 -5.31 1.31
N CYS A 234 19.84 -5.54 1.69
CA CYS A 234 19.36 -5.33 3.06
C CYS A 234 18.62 -6.53 3.66
N LEU A 235 17.72 -7.18 2.92
CA LEU A 235 16.90 -8.28 3.44
C LEU A 235 16.55 -9.23 2.31
N GLY A 236 17.08 -10.45 2.32
CA GLY A 236 16.76 -11.51 1.36
C GLY A 236 16.02 -12.68 2.01
N LEU A 237 16.02 -13.82 1.30
CA LEU A 237 15.36 -15.05 1.75
C LEU A 237 15.89 -15.54 3.10
N GLU A 238 17.21 -15.63 3.27
CA GLU A 238 17.85 -16.13 4.48
C GLU A 238 17.56 -15.23 5.69
N GLU A 239 17.65 -13.91 5.52
CA GLU A 239 17.34 -12.97 6.60
C GLU A 239 15.87 -13.05 7.00
N ARG A 240 14.96 -13.13 6.01
CA ARG A 240 13.52 -13.28 6.23
C ARG A 240 13.21 -14.52 7.07
N GLU A 241 13.86 -15.65 6.80
CA GLU A 241 13.67 -16.87 7.60
C GLU A 241 14.13 -16.68 9.05
N ALA A 242 15.24 -15.96 9.26
CA ALA A 242 15.71 -15.61 10.60
C ALA A 242 14.74 -14.69 11.35
N LEU A 243 13.95 -13.86 10.63
CA LEU A 243 12.97 -12.97 11.26
C LEU A 243 11.83 -13.71 11.98
N THR A 244 11.70 -15.04 11.84
CA THR A 244 10.81 -15.85 12.68
C THR A 244 11.12 -15.74 14.18
N ALA A 245 12.34 -15.36 14.54
CA ALA A 245 12.76 -15.08 15.92
C ALA A 245 12.60 -13.61 16.35
N ALA A 246 12.23 -12.71 15.42
CA ALA A 246 12.08 -11.29 15.71
C ALA A 246 10.72 -10.99 16.35
N ALA A 247 10.70 -10.05 17.28
CA ALA A 247 9.45 -9.43 17.71
C ALA A 247 8.79 -8.71 16.51
N PRO A 248 7.46 -8.74 16.37
CA PRO A 248 6.78 -8.02 15.30
C PRO A 248 7.06 -6.51 15.34
N ALA A 249 7.16 -5.91 14.15
CA ALA A 249 7.35 -4.46 13.97
C ALA A 249 6.47 -3.92 12.83
N ILE A 250 6.38 -2.59 12.73
CA ILE A 250 5.76 -1.89 11.59
C ILE A 250 6.83 -1.65 10.53
N TYR A 251 6.51 -1.96 9.28
CA TYR A 251 7.43 -1.82 8.16
C TYR A 251 6.88 -0.82 7.15
N PHE A 252 7.72 0.08 6.66
CA PHE A 252 7.43 0.92 5.49
C PHE A 252 8.58 0.79 4.50
N SER A 253 8.30 0.31 3.28
CA SER A 253 9.27 0.18 2.21
C SER A 253 8.91 1.01 0.99
N VAL A 254 9.76 1.97 0.63
CA VAL A 254 9.83 2.55 -0.71
C VAL A 254 10.77 1.67 -1.54
N GLY A 255 10.21 0.60 -2.09
CA GLY A 255 10.90 -0.34 -2.99
C GLY A 255 9.89 -1.06 -3.87
N CYS A 256 10.31 -1.44 -5.07
CA CYS A 256 9.42 -2.05 -6.07
C CYS A 256 8.90 -3.42 -5.59
N GLY A 257 7.63 -3.73 -5.83
CA GLY A 257 7.03 -5.06 -5.70
C GLY A 257 7.01 -5.63 -4.28
N THR A 258 7.45 -4.88 -3.26
CA THR A 258 7.58 -5.44 -1.91
C THR A 258 6.24 -5.73 -1.27
N ALA A 259 5.17 -5.04 -1.68
CA ALA A 259 3.80 -5.30 -1.27
C ALA A 259 2.96 -5.93 -2.39
N HIS A 260 3.58 -6.67 -3.30
CA HIS A 260 2.88 -7.38 -4.37
C HIS A 260 1.89 -8.41 -3.78
N PHE A 261 0.61 -8.40 -4.19
CA PHE A 261 -0.40 -9.36 -3.70
C PHE A 261 -1.42 -9.83 -4.75
N ALA A 262 -1.39 -9.24 -5.94
CA ALA A 262 -2.33 -9.55 -7.02
C ALA A 262 -1.57 -9.49 -8.35
N VAL A 263 -2.11 -10.15 -9.39
CA VAL A 263 -1.59 -10.10 -10.77
C VAL A 263 -1.30 -8.66 -11.26
N GLU A 264 -0.44 -8.49 -12.28
CA GLU A 264 -0.24 -7.21 -12.98
C GLU A 264 -0.76 -7.23 -14.43
N PRO A 265 -2.08 -7.09 -14.66
CA PRO A 265 -2.63 -7.13 -16.01
C PRO A 265 -2.23 -5.90 -16.83
N PRO A 266 -2.17 -6.00 -18.16
CA PRO A 266 -2.30 -7.22 -18.95
C PRO A 266 -0.94 -7.91 -19.15
N TYR A 267 0.06 -7.64 -18.31
CA TYR A 267 1.40 -8.21 -18.44
C TYR A 267 1.42 -9.68 -18.02
N ASP A 268 0.85 -9.97 -16.86
CA ASP A 268 0.72 -11.32 -16.30
C ASP A 268 -0.57 -12.01 -16.78
N PRO A 269 -0.67 -13.35 -16.68
CA PRO A 269 -1.94 -14.04 -16.89
C PRO A 269 -3.00 -13.55 -15.90
N TYR A 270 -4.19 -13.23 -16.40
CA TYR A 270 -5.28 -12.71 -15.58
C TYR A 270 -6.64 -13.14 -16.10
N LEU A 271 -7.63 -13.16 -15.21
CA LEU A 271 -9.03 -13.38 -15.56
C LEU A 271 -9.69 -12.02 -15.83
N ASP A 272 -10.34 -11.83 -16.97
CA ASP A 272 -11.13 -10.61 -17.21
C ASP A 272 -12.52 -10.67 -16.56
N THR A 273 -13.24 -9.55 -16.59
CA THR A 273 -14.62 -9.45 -16.07
C THR A 273 -15.64 -10.38 -16.74
N ALA A 274 -15.34 -10.89 -17.95
CA ALA A 274 -16.17 -11.89 -18.64
C ALA A 274 -15.79 -13.34 -18.27
N GLY A 275 -14.79 -13.55 -17.42
CA GLY A 275 -14.29 -14.86 -17.04
C GLY A 275 -13.35 -15.50 -18.07
N ILE A 276 -12.80 -14.71 -19.00
CA ILE A 276 -11.83 -15.17 -20.00
C ILE A 276 -10.43 -15.07 -19.40
N LEU A 277 -9.67 -16.17 -19.50
CA LEU A 277 -8.28 -16.20 -19.06
C LEU A 277 -7.36 -15.69 -20.18
N HIS A 278 -6.65 -14.62 -19.90
CA HIS A 278 -5.58 -14.09 -20.73
C HIS A 278 -4.23 -14.70 -20.32
N ARG A 279 -3.33 -14.89 -21.28
CA ARG A 279 -1.95 -15.33 -21.04
C ARG A 279 -1.08 -14.18 -20.55
N GLY A 280 -1.43 -12.95 -20.92
CA GLY A 280 -0.64 -11.75 -20.63
C GLY A 280 0.53 -11.56 -21.60
N THR A 281 0.97 -10.32 -21.75
CA THR A 281 2.00 -9.95 -22.75
C THR A 281 3.37 -10.50 -22.41
N ASN A 282 3.69 -10.71 -21.12
CA ASN A 282 4.93 -11.37 -20.70
C ASN A 282 5.02 -12.83 -21.21
N ASN A 283 3.87 -13.42 -21.56
CA ASN A 283 3.76 -14.76 -22.15
C ASN A 283 3.38 -14.73 -23.64
N GLY A 284 3.66 -13.62 -24.33
CA GLY A 284 3.52 -13.51 -25.77
C GLY A 284 2.10 -13.27 -26.29
N GLU A 285 1.15 -12.89 -25.43
CA GLU A 285 -0.12 -12.33 -25.89
C GLU A 285 0.08 -10.92 -26.45
N VAL A 286 -0.67 -10.58 -27.51
CA VAL A 286 -0.68 -9.25 -28.11
C VAL A 286 -2.13 -8.80 -28.23
N PHE A 287 -2.47 -7.75 -27.50
CA PHE A 287 -3.80 -7.14 -27.53
C PHE A 287 -3.93 -6.28 -28.79
N ARG A 288 -5.01 -6.49 -29.55
CA ARG A 288 -5.30 -5.76 -30.81
C ARG A 288 -6.33 -4.65 -30.65
N ALA A 289 -6.82 -4.49 -29.43
CA ALA A 289 -7.73 -3.47 -28.95
C ALA A 289 -7.42 -3.27 -27.46
N GLU A 290 -8.13 -2.36 -26.81
CA GLU A 290 -7.98 -2.12 -25.38
C GLU A 290 -8.17 -3.42 -24.59
N PRO A 291 -7.23 -3.76 -23.67
CA PRO A 291 -7.29 -5.03 -22.95
C PRO A 291 -8.54 -5.11 -22.08
N PRO A 292 -9.28 -6.24 -22.07
CA PRO A 292 -10.45 -6.38 -21.19
C PRO A 292 -10.08 -6.12 -19.72
N PRO A 293 -10.92 -5.42 -18.95
CA PRO A 293 -10.61 -5.10 -17.56
C PRO A 293 -10.51 -6.37 -16.71
N PRO A 294 -9.58 -6.44 -15.75
CA PRO A 294 -9.45 -7.61 -14.89
C PRO A 294 -10.69 -7.80 -14.02
N ALA A 295 -11.09 -9.04 -13.79
CA ALA A 295 -12.09 -9.35 -12.78
C ALA A 295 -11.64 -8.84 -11.39
N PRO A 296 -12.55 -8.33 -10.57
CA PRO A 296 -12.22 -7.91 -9.21
C PRO A 296 -11.62 -9.03 -8.35
N LEU A 297 -12.04 -10.28 -8.57
CA LEU A 297 -11.47 -11.46 -7.93
C LEU A 297 -10.56 -12.17 -8.93
N GLN A 298 -9.34 -12.47 -8.50
CA GLN A 298 -8.35 -13.19 -9.30
C GLN A 298 -8.02 -14.52 -8.63
N PRO A 299 -8.08 -15.67 -9.34
CA PRO A 299 -7.75 -16.96 -8.75
C PRO A 299 -6.38 -16.95 -8.07
N GLY A 300 -6.26 -17.50 -6.86
CA GLY A 300 -5.00 -17.48 -6.08
C GLY A 300 -3.78 -18.03 -6.83
N ARG A 301 -3.99 -18.98 -7.76
CA ARG A 301 -2.94 -19.51 -8.64
C ARG A 301 -2.31 -18.49 -9.60
N LEU A 302 -2.96 -17.35 -9.83
CA LEU A 302 -2.46 -16.27 -10.66
C LEU A 302 -1.79 -15.17 -9.83
N ASN A 303 -2.22 -15.00 -8.57
CA ASN A 303 -1.73 -13.92 -7.72
C ASN A 303 -0.28 -14.18 -7.27
N GLY A 304 0.53 -13.14 -7.34
CA GLY A 304 1.85 -13.17 -6.74
C GLY A 304 1.79 -12.93 -5.23
N THR A 305 2.89 -13.24 -4.55
CA THR A 305 3.07 -12.91 -3.14
C THR A 305 4.35 -12.09 -3.04
N GLY A 306 4.26 -10.95 -2.36
CA GLY A 306 5.37 -10.05 -2.06
C GLY A 306 5.90 -10.25 -0.65
N LEU A 307 7.05 -9.65 -0.37
CA LEU A 307 7.75 -9.70 0.91
C LEU A 307 6.84 -9.25 2.06
N GLY A 308 6.12 -8.15 1.87
CA GLY A 308 5.21 -7.58 2.86
C GLY A 308 4.09 -8.54 3.26
N LYS A 309 3.44 -9.19 2.28
CA LYS A 309 2.42 -10.22 2.54
C LYS A 309 3.02 -11.37 3.37
N ARG A 310 4.20 -11.88 2.98
CA ARG A 310 4.89 -12.94 3.74
C ARG A 310 5.19 -12.53 5.18
N LEU A 311 5.72 -11.32 5.39
CA LEU A 311 6.06 -10.83 6.72
C LEU A 311 4.81 -10.63 7.59
N VAL A 312 3.71 -10.16 7.01
CA VAL A 312 2.43 -10.02 7.73
C VAL A 312 1.82 -11.38 8.06
N GLN A 313 1.97 -12.39 7.21
CA GLN A 313 1.46 -13.74 7.46
C GLN A 313 2.31 -14.57 8.43
N MET A 314 3.55 -14.15 8.76
CA MET A 314 4.39 -14.86 9.72
C MET A 314 3.73 -14.96 11.11
N PRO A 315 3.59 -16.18 11.69
CA PRO A 315 3.03 -16.34 13.02
C PRO A 315 3.91 -15.70 14.09
N ARG A 316 3.36 -14.78 14.89
CA ARG A 316 4.00 -14.14 16.06
C ARG A 316 5.33 -13.40 15.79
N ALA A 317 5.70 -13.22 14.53
CA ALA A 317 6.96 -12.59 14.10
C ALA A 317 6.76 -11.77 12.82
N GLY A 318 7.85 -11.22 12.27
CA GLY A 318 7.81 -10.44 11.03
C GLY A 318 7.09 -9.10 11.18
N ALA A 319 6.18 -8.79 10.27
CA ALA A 319 5.46 -7.53 10.27
C ALA A 319 4.14 -7.64 11.04
N VAL A 320 3.86 -6.73 11.97
CA VAL A 320 2.48 -6.51 12.45
C VAL A 320 1.69 -5.69 11.44
N ALA A 321 2.40 -4.82 10.71
CA ALA A 321 1.90 -4.14 9.53
C ALA A 321 3.03 -3.85 8.55
N TYR A 322 2.71 -3.78 7.27
CA TYR A 322 3.64 -3.50 6.18
C TYR A 322 3.02 -2.51 5.18
N ILE A 323 3.70 -1.40 4.95
CA ILE A 323 3.38 -0.43 3.89
C ILE A 323 4.41 -0.58 2.78
N GLY A 324 3.96 -0.77 1.54
CA GLY A 324 4.86 -0.85 0.40
C GLY A 324 4.14 -0.80 -0.94
N CYS A 325 4.92 -0.84 -2.02
CA CYS A 325 4.40 -0.75 -3.38
C CYS A 325 4.00 -2.14 -3.91
N ASN A 326 2.82 -2.27 -4.51
CA ASN A 326 2.39 -3.50 -5.17
C ASN A 326 3.22 -3.81 -6.42
N THR A 327 3.70 -2.78 -7.14
CA THR A 327 4.46 -2.92 -8.39
C THR A 327 5.68 -1.97 -8.38
N GLY A 328 6.01 -1.26 -9.45
CA GLY A 328 7.16 -0.33 -9.48
C GLY A 328 7.02 0.86 -8.51
N ALA A 329 8.01 1.09 -7.65
CA ALA A 329 8.09 2.23 -6.75
C ALA A 329 9.02 3.34 -7.30
N GLN A 330 8.55 4.59 -7.30
CA GLN A 330 9.33 5.72 -7.82
C GLN A 330 9.88 6.63 -6.70
N PRO A 331 10.95 7.40 -6.96
CA PRO A 331 11.58 8.26 -5.95
C PRO A 331 10.64 9.23 -5.23
N CYS A 332 9.61 9.75 -5.90
CA CYS A 332 8.60 10.60 -5.26
C CYS A 332 7.88 9.89 -4.10
N ALA A 333 7.81 8.55 -4.08
CA ALA A 333 7.20 7.79 -2.99
C ALA A 333 7.90 7.97 -1.63
N VAL A 334 9.13 8.50 -1.60
CA VAL A 334 9.78 8.90 -0.35
C VAL A 334 8.97 9.97 0.39
N SER A 335 8.18 10.80 -0.33
CA SER A 335 7.27 11.77 0.29
C SER A 335 6.12 11.09 1.04
N LEU A 336 5.68 9.89 0.64
CA LEU A 336 4.74 9.09 1.46
C LEU A 336 5.40 8.69 2.79
N MET A 337 6.64 8.21 2.73
CA MET A 337 7.39 7.82 3.93
C MET A 337 7.64 9.02 4.86
N GLU A 338 7.90 10.21 4.30
CA GLU A 338 8.01 11.46 5.07
C GLU A 338 6.74 11.78 5.83
N GLY A 339 5.60 11.81 5.14
CA GLY A 339 4.32 12.09 5.79
C GLY A 339 3.99 11.07 6.89
N PHE A 340 4.33 9.80 6.67
CA PHE A 340 4.21 8.75 7.67
C PHE A 340 5.12 8.97 8.88
N ALA A 341 6.40 9.27 8.66
CA ALA A 341 7.37 9.53 9.72
C ALA A 341 7.00 10.78 10.54
N GLN A 342 6.55 11.85 9.89
CA GLN A 342 6.02 13.05 10.56
C GLN A 342 4.82 12.72 11.43
N SER A 343 3.92 11.88 10.94
CA SER A 343 2.75 11.44 11.70
C SER A 343 3.17 10.64 12.95
N ALA A 344 4.07 9.67 12.79
CA ALA A 344 4.63 8.91 13.90
C ALA A 344 5.37 9.82 14.92
N ALA A 345 6.13 10.80 14.44
CA ALA A 345 6.82 11.79 15.27
C ALA A 345 5.88 12.79 15.97
N LYS A 346 4.61 12.91 15.54
CA LYS A 346 3.57 13.67 16.24
C LYS A 346 2.77 12.81 17.23
N GLY A 347 2.99 11.50 17.26
CA GLY A 347 2.29 10.61 18.18
C GLY A 347 0.88 10.28 17.76
N THR A 348 0.60 10.32 16.46
CA THR A 348 -0.73 9.98 15.92
C THR A 348 -1.14 8.61 16.41
N GLY A 349 -2.33 8.52 17.01
CA GLY A 349 -2.69 7.41 17.88
C GLY A 349 -2.75 6.05 17.19
N ARG A 350 -3.08 6.01 15.90
CA ARG A 350 -3.28 4.77 15.15
C ARG A 350 -2.55 4.75 13.80
N LEU A 351 -2.27 3.55 13.31
CA LEU A 351 -1.51 3.30 12.09
C LEU A 351 -2.21 3.87 10.85
N GLY A 352 -3.53 3.70 10.79
CA GLY A 352 -4.37 4.19 9.71
C GLY A 352 -4.39 5.71 9.63
N ASP A 353 -4.34 6.41 10.76
CA ASP A 353 -4.20 7.87 10.77
C ASP A 353 -2.87 8.31 10.16
N ALA A 354 -1.79 7.58 10.49
CA ALA A 354 -0.47 7.85 9.93
C ALA A 354 -0.41 7.56 8.44
N TRP A 355 -1.09 6.51 7.98
CA TRP A 355 -1.20 6.23 6.55
C TRP A 355 -2.04 7.27 5.80
N ARG A 356 -3.19 7.67 6.35
CA ARG A 356 -4.03 8.73 5.76
C ARG A 356 -3.28 10.07 5.68
N GLN A 357 -2.52 10.42 6.72
CA GLN A 357 -1.66 11.60 6.73
C GLN A 357 -0.51 11.51 5.73
N ALA A 358 0.07 10.32 5.52
CA ALA A 358 1.08 10.09 4.49
C ALA A 358 0.54 10.38 3.08
N ILE A 359 -0.66 9.90 2.75
CA ILE A 359 -1.32 10.21 1.48
C ILE A 359 -1.59 11.71 1.35
N ALA A 360 -2.16 12.35 2.39
CA ALA A 360 -2.47 13.77 2.36
C ALA A 360 -1.21 14.66 2.25
N TYR A 361 -0.11 14.26 2.89
CA TYR A 361 1.18 14.93 2.74
C TYR A 361 1.72 14.74 1.32
N TYR A 362 1.70 13.51 0.80
CA TYR A 362 2.13 13.20 -0.57
C TYR A 362 1.40 14.04 -1.61
N TRP A 363 0.07 14.12 -1.51
CA TRP A 363 -0.78 14.94 -2.39
C TRP A 363 -0.27 16.37 -2.51
N LYS A 364 0.08 16.97 -1.36
CA LYS A 364 0.54 18.37 -1.27
C LYS A 364 2.01 18.52 -1.67
N ALA A 365 2.88 17.66 -1.16
CA ALA A 365 4.33 17.73 -1.38
C ALA A 365 4.69 17.54 -2.86
N GLU A 366 4.00 16.63 -3.53
CA GLU A 366 4.20 16.34 -4.96
C GLU A 366 3.26 17.13 -5.88
N LYS A 367 2.40 18.00 -5.32
CA LYS A 367 1.50 18.91 -6.04
C LYS A 367 0.63 18.20 -7.08
N LEU A 368 -0.03 17.10 -6.70
CA LEU A 368 -0.68 16.22 -7.67
C LEU A 368 -1.74 16.92 -8.55
N ALA A 369 -2.45 17.91 -8.00
CA ALA A 369 -3.44 18.70 -8.75
C ALA A 369 -2.83 19.61 -9.84
N GLU A 370 -1.54 19.93 -9.75
CA GLU A 370 -0.83 20.81 -10.69
C GLU A 370 -0.11 20.01 -11.79
N LEU A 371 -0.09 18.68 -11.71
CA LEU A 371 0.61 17.84 -12.66
C LEU A 371 -0.09 17.87 -14.03
N VAL A 372 0.70 18.11 -15.07
CA VAL A 372 0.28 18.04 -16.47
C VAL A 372 1.21 17.11 -17.25
N PRO A 373 0.74 16.46 -18.32
CA PRO A 373 1.63 15.65 -19.15
C PRO A 373 2.77 16.48 -19.71
N THR A 374 3.96 15.88 -19.77
CA THR A 374 5.13 16.43 -20.48
C THR A 374 5.67 15.38 -21.43
N ASP A 375 6.76 15.65 -22.15
CA ASP A 375 7.43 14.61 -22.96
C ASP A 375 7.98 13.46 -22.09
N ASP A 376 8.24 13.73 -20.81
CA ASP A 376 8.65 12.74 -19.82
C ASP A 376 7.48 11.83 -19.39
N TRP A 377 7.78 10.59 -19.04
CA TRP A 377 6.84 9.65 -18.45
C TRP A 377 6.69 9.86 -16.93
N TYR A 378 7.59 10.62 -16.30
CA TYR A 378 7.66 10.73 -14.85
C TYR A 378 6.48 11.48 -14.21
N PRO A 379 5.93 12.59 -14.75
CA PRO A 379 4.80 13.30 -14.13
C PRO A 379 3.56 12.43 -13.84
N PRO A 380 3.00 11.63 -14.77
CA PRO A 380 1.90 10.73 -14.42
C PRO A 380 2.33 9.68 -13.39
N SER A 381 3.61 9.28 -13.38
CA SER A 381 4.13 8.35 -12.39
C SER A 381 4.15 8.89 -10.96
N ILE A 382 4.26 10.21 -10.81
CA ILE A 382 4.02 10.87 -9.54
C ILE A 382 2.53 10.75 -9.19
N PHE A 383 1.63 11.10 -10.11
CA PHE A 383 0.19 11.02 -9.82
C PHE A 383 -0.26 9.62 -9.39
N PHE A 384 0.12 8.53 -10.05
CA PHE A 384 -0.35 7.20 -9.69
C PHE A 384 0.44 6.52 -8.55
N GLN A 385 1.44 7.17 -7.97
CA GLN A 385 2.35 6.48 -7.05
C GLN A 385 1.68 6.06 -5.75
N GLY A 386 0.89 6.95 -5.14
CA GLY A 386 0.13 6.67 -3.91
C GLY A 386 -0.92 5.57 -4.10
N MET A 387 -1.55 5.50 -5.27
CA MET A 387 -2.56 4.49 -5.59
C MET A 387 -2.03 3.05 -5.56
N LYS A 388 -0.72 2.84 -5.79
CA LYS A 388 -0.09 1.51 -5.80
C LYS A 388 0.44 1.07 -4.43
N PHE A 389 0.40 1.95 -3.43
CA PHE A 389 0.90 1.62 -2.10
C PHE A 389 -0.20 0.98 -1.26
N MET A 390 0.14 -0.13 -0.62
CA MET A 390 -0.78 -0.94 0.18
C MET A 390 -0.41 -0.84 1.65
N LEU A 391 -1.40 -0.73 2.52
CA LEU A 391 -1.26 -0.97 3.95
C LEU A 391 -1.73 -2.40 4.25
N PHE A 392 -0.79 -3.32 4.41
CA PHE A 392 -1.08 -4.66 4.94
C PHE A 392 -1.02 -4.62 6.46
N GLY A 393 -2.17 -4.62 7.13
CA GLY A 393 -2.26 -4.50 8.58
C GLY A 393 -3.62 -3.98 9.02
N ASP A 394 -3.85 -4.01 10.32
CA ASP A 394 -5.03 -3.38 10.92
C ASP A 394 -4.81 -1.86 10.97
N PRO A 395 -5.62 -1.03 10.28
CA PRO A 395 -5.47 0.42 10.31
C PRO A 395 -5.79 1.00 11.70
N ALA A 396 -6.50 0.28 12.57
CA ALA A 396 -6.76 0.73 13.93
C ALA A 396 -5.62 0.39 14.90
N LEU A 397 -4.54 -0.25 14.44
CA LEU A 397 -3.40 -0.62 15.28
C LEU A 397 -2.78 0.60 15.97
N SER A 398 -2.51 0.47 17.27
CA SER A 398 -1.90 1.51 18.09
C SER A 398 -0.46 1.78 17.64
N MET A 399 -0.16 3.05 17.34
CA MET A 399 1.21 3.45 17.02
C MET A 399 2.03 3.64 18.31
N PRO A 400 3.30 3.20 18.32
CA PRO A 400 4.24 3.50 19.38
C PRO A 400 4.40 5.03 19.55
N LYS A 401 4.46 5.50 20.79
CA LYS A 401 4.63 6.92 21.11
C LYS A 401 6.04 7.16 21.66
N GLY A 402 6.67 8.23 21.18
CA GLY A 402 7.97 8.66 21.70
C GLY A 402 7.84 9.18 23.14
N SER A 403 8.94 9.14 23.90
CA SER A 403 8.91 9.55 25.32
C SER A 403 8.73 11.05 25.54
N GLY A 404 8.74 11.87 24.48
CA GLY A 404 8.59 13.32 24.52
C GLY A 404 7.17 13.84 24.29
N GLN A 405 6.16 12.97 24.25
CA GLN A 405 4.77 13.29 23.90
C GLN A 405 3.75 12.97 25.00
#